data_AF-S9P2P9-F1
#
_entry.id   AF-S9P2P9-F1
#
_cell.length_a   1.000
_cell.length_b   1.000
_cell.length_c   1.000
_cell.angle_alpha   90.00
_cell.angle_beta   90.00
_cell.angle_gamma   90.00
#
_symmetry.space_group_name_H-M   'P 1'
#
loop_
_entity.id
_entity.type
_entity.pdbx_description
1 polymer ?
#
loop_
_entity_poly.entity_id
_entity_poly.type
_entity_poly.pdbx_seq_one_letter_code
_entity_poly.pdbx_strand_id
1 'polypeptide(L)'
;MSQTTPNSSALPTEPPELAARREQLLATLEKEAKVATGTAEPVLRKMHELLANTQPGAPFNPALYEDVKSAFVNFTQAPVFPPPAIIMECLAFMQERQVAFISATQR
;
A
#
# COMPACT_ATOMS: atom_id res chain seq x y z
N MET A 1 24.08 -23.62 -20.77
CA MET A 1 22.72 -23.57 -20.18
C MET A 1 22.91 -23.42 -18.68
N SER A 2 22.90 -22.18 -18.19
CA SER A 2 21.73 -21.55 -17.54
C SER A 2 21.82 -21.74 -16.03
N GLN A 3 22.30 -20.70 -15.34
CA GLN A 3 21.85 -20.32 -14.00
C GLN A 3 22.33 -18.89 -13.76
N THR A 4 21.58 -17.95 -14.31
CA THR A 4 21.62 -16.55 -13.87
C THR A 4 20.99 -16.53 -12.48
N THR A 5 21.82 -16.43 -11.45
CA THR A 5 21.39 -16.20 -10.06
C THR A 5 20.49 -14.95 -10.03
N PRO A 6 19.18 -15.04 -9.75
CA PRO A 6 18.35 -13.84 -9.69
C PRO A 6 18.72 -13.09 -8.41
N ASN A 7 19.06 -11.81 -8.59
CA ASN A 7 19.34 -10.82 -7.55
C ASN A 7 18.52 -11.01 -6.27
N SER A 8 19.21 -11.15 -5.13
CA SER A 8 18.66 -11.14 -3.77
C SER A 8 18.09 -9.76 -3.36
N SER A 9 17.15 -9.23 -4.12
CA SER A 9 16.42 -7.99 -3.79
C SER A 9 14.97 -8.02 -4.26
N ALA A 10 14.44 -9.19 -4.60
CA ALA A 10 13.02 -9.36 -4.85
C ALA A 10 12.29 -9.47 -3.51
N LEU A 11 11.26 -8.62 -3.31
CA LEU A 11 10.32 -8.77 -2.21
C LEU A 11 9.80 -10.24 -2.18
N PRO A 12 9.74 -10.91 -1.02
CA PRO A 12 9.17 -12.25 -0.95
C PRO A 12 7.77 -12.28 -1.55
N THR A 13 7.43 -13.41 -2.16
CA THR A 13 6.13 -13.61 -2.80
C THR A 13 5.01 -13.43 -1.77
N GLU A 14 4.12 -12.49 -2.05
CA GLU A 14 2.98 -12.18 -1.18
C GLU A 14 2.01 -13.39 -1.17
N PRO A 15 1.49 -13.81 -0.01
CA PRO A 15 0.50 -14.88 0.07
C PRO A 15 -0.72 -14.61 -0.84
N PRO A 16 -1.33 -15.63 -1.46
CA PRO A 16 -2.42 -15.44 -2.42
C PRO A 16 -3.60 -14.62 -1.87
N GLU A 17 -3.94 -14.82 -0.59
CA GLU A 17 -5.01 -14.09 0.08
C GLU A 17 -4.67 -12.60 0.26
N LEU A 18 -3.42 -12.28 0.59
CA LEU A 18 -2.94 -10.89 0.67
C LEU A 18 -2.89 -10.24 -0.71
N ALA A 19 -2.43 -10.96 -1.74
CA ALA A 19 -2.42 -10.46 -3.10
C ALA A 19 -3.84 -10.12 -3.59
N ALA A 20 -4.81 -11.00 -3.36
CA ALA A 20 -6.22 -10.75 -3.72
C ALA A 20 -6.80 -9.54 -2.96
N ARG A 21 -6.50 -9.42 -1.67
CA ARG A 21 -6.93 -8.27 -0.85
C ARG A 21 -6.29 -6.97 -1.33
N ARG A 22 -5.01 -6.97 -1.70
CA ARG A 22 -4.33 -5.81 -2.29
C ARG A 22 -5.04 -5.32 -3.54
N GLU A 23 -5.44 -6.23 -4.43
CA GLU A 23 -6.18 -5.88 -5.65
C GLU A 23 -7.57 -5.30 -5.36
N GLN A 24 -8.29 -5.84 -4.37
CA GLN A 24 -9.57 -5.28 -3.92
C GLN A 24 -9.41 -3.87 -3.33
N LEU A 25 -8.40 -3.67 -2.49
CA LEU A 25 -8.09 -2.36 -1.89
C LEU A 25 -7.70 -1.33 -2.95
N LEU A 26 -6.88 -1.72 -3.93
CA LEU A 26 -6.51 -0.84 -5.05
C LEU A 26 -7.73 -0.38 -5.84
N ALA A 27 -8.61 -1.32 -6.23
CA ALA A 27 -9.85 -0.97 -6.94
C ALA A 27 -10.76 -0.03 -6.12
N THR A 28 -10.83 -0.25 -4.81
CA THR A 28 -11.65 0.56 -3.90
C THR A 28 -11.07 1.95 -3.70
N LEU A 29 -9.75 2.04 -3.45
CA LEU A 29 -9.05 3.31 -3.33
C LEU A 29 -9.16 4.15 -4.59
N GLU A 30 -9.04 3.55 -5.78
CA GLU A 30 -9.21 4.28 -7.04
C GLU A 30 -10.63 4.85 -7.15
N LYS A 31 -11.65 4.05 -6.82
CA LYS A 31 -13.05 4.47 -6.86
C LYS A 31 -13.33 5.59 -5.86
N GLU A 32 -12.88 5.45 -4.62
CA GLU A 32 -13.11 6.44 -3.57
C GLU A 32 -12.32 7.72 -3.83
N ALA A 33 -11.06 7.62 -4.30
CA ALA A 33 -10.26 8.79 -4.66
C ALA A 33 -10.85 9.62 -5.81
N LYS A 34 -11.67 9.02 -6.69
CA LYS A 34 -12.37 9.74 -7.77
C LYS A 34 -13.51 10.63 -7.29
N VAL A 35 -14.12 10.30 -6.15
CA VAL A 35 -15.26 11.03 -5.58
C VAL A 35 -14.93 11.78 -4.30
N ALA A 36 -13.75 11.52 -3.73
CA ALA A 36 -13.26 12.19 -2.54
C ALA A 36 -12.96 13.67 -2.82
N THR A 37 -13.20 14.50 -1.82
CA THR A 37 -12.96 15.94 -1.87
C THR A 37 -12.11 16.38 -0.69
N GLY A 38 -11.50 17.56 -0.78
CA GLY A 38 -10.69 18.12 0.29
C GLY A 38 -9.43 17.27 0.55
N THR A 39 -9.07 17.11 1.82
CA THR A 39 -7.85 16.38 2.23
C THR A 39 -7.96 14.86 2.11
N ALA A 40 -9.16 14.31 1.90
CA ALA A 40 -9.38 12.89 1.68
C ALA A 40 -8.88 12.43 0.29
N GLU A 41 -9.00 13.26 -0.75
CA GLU A 41 -8.55 12.91 -2.09
C GLU A 41 -7.04 12.58 -2.17
N PRO A 42 -6.12 13.46 -1.70
CA PRO A 42 -4.70 13.19 -1.81
C PRO A 42 -4.25 11.99 -0.96
N VAL A 43 -4.83 11.77 0.23
CA VAL A 43 -4.46 10.61 1.06
C VAL A 43 -4.88 9.30 0.40
N LEU A 44 -6.07 9.23 -0.19
CA LEU A 44 -6.54 8.03 -0.89
C LEU A 44 -5.70 7.72 -2.13
N ARG A 45 -5.33 8.74 -2.92
CA ARG A 45 -4.43 8.56 -4.06
C ARG A 45 -3.05 8.06 -3.63
N LYS A 46 -2.48 8.63 -2.56
CA LYS A 46 -1.17 8.19 -2.06
C LYS A 46 -1.20 6.79 -1.46
N MET A 47 -2.28 6.42 -0.78
CA MET A 47 -2.47 5.02 -0.34
C MET A 47 -2.57 4.06 -1.53
N HIS A 48 -3.22 4.46 -2.62
CA HIS A 48 -3.26 3.65 -3.84
C HIS A 48 -1.86 3.44 -4.43
N GLU A 49 -1.09 4.52 -4.59
CA GLU A 49 0.30 4.44 -5.05
C GLU A 49 1.15 3.53 -4.15
N LEU A 50 1.00 3.66 -2.82
CA LEU A 50 1.71 2.82 -1.86
C LEU A 50 1.42 1.33 -2.05
N LEU A 51 0.15 0.96 -2.11
CA LEU A 51 -0.28 -0.43 -2.30
C LEU A 51 0.08 -0.98 -3.69
N ALA A 52 0.15 -0.13 -4.72
CA ALA A 52 0.64 -0.56 -6.02
C ALA A 52 2.15 -0.86 -5.95
N ASN A 53 2.89 -0.04 -5.20
CA ASN A 53 4.34 -0.19 -5.01
C ASN A 53 4.73 -1.36 -4.09
N THR A 54 3.78 -2.08 -3.50
CA THR A 54 4.05 -3.32 -2.74
C THR A 54 4.09 -4.58 -3.60
N GLN A 55 3.72 -4.50 -4.89
CA GLN A 55 3.73 -5.63 -5.82
C GLN A 55 5.11 -6.28 -5.92
N PRO A 56 5.19 -7.61 -6.08
CA PRO A 56 6.46 -8.28 -6.37
C PRO A 56 7.11 -7.69 -7.63
N GLY A 57 8.36 -7.25 -7.49
CA GLY A 57 9.12 -6.63 -8.58
C GLY A 57 8.90 -5.13 -8.78
N ALA A 58 8.02 -4.50 -8.00
CA ALA A 58 7.90 -3.04 -8.00
C ALA A 58 9.20 -2.39 -7.49
N PRO A 59 9.65 -1.26 -8.08
CA PRO A 59 10.83 -0.55 -7.61
C PRO A 59 10.59 -0.01 -6.19
N PHE A 60 11.62 -0.08 -5.33
CA PHE A 60 11.55 0.58 -4.04
C PHE A 60 11.55 2.11 -4.23
N ASN A 61 10.50 2.78 -3.74
CA ASN A 61 10.36 4.23 -3.81
C ASN A 61 10.30 4.83 -2.39
N PRO A 62 11.42 5.31 -1.82
CA PRO A 62 11.43 5.89 -0.48
C PRO A 62 10.64 7.20 -0.39
N ALA A 63 10.62 8.00 -1.47
CA ALA A 63 9.89 9.27 -1.50
C ALA A 63 8.38 9.06 -1.35
N LEU A 64 7.85 7.94 -1.84
CA LEU A 64 6.44 7.59 -1.70
C LEU A 64 6.01 7.45 -0.24
N TYR A 65 6.88 6.97 0.65
CA TYR A 65 6.55 6.86 2.08
C TYR A 65 6.40 8.23 2.73
N GLU A 66 7.29 9.17 2.39
CA GLU A 66 7.20 10.55 2.90
C GLU A 66 5.98 11.27 2.33
N ASP A 67 5.64 11.05 1.06
CA ASP A 67 4.43 11.60 0.44
C ASP A 67 3.15 11.10 1.12
N VAL A 68 3.05 9.79 1.37
CA VAL A 68 1.90 9.19 2.08
C VAL A 68 1.77 9.77 3.47
N LYS A 69 2.90 9.87 4.20
CA LYS A 69 2.93 10.43 5.55
C LYS A 69 2.48 11.90 5.54
N SER A 70 2.97 12.72 4.61
CA SER A 70 2.57 14.12 4.47
C SER A 70 1.07 14.25 4.16
N ALA A 71 0.55 13.46 3.21
CA ALA A 71 -0.87 13.45 2.88
C ALA A 71 -1.73 13.04 4.08
N PHE A 72 -1.29 12.03 4.85
CA PHE A 72 -1.98 11.59 6.05
C PHE A 72 -1.98 12.68 7.15
N VAL A 73 -0.85 13.36 7.38
CA VAL A 73 -0.78 14.49 8.32
C VAL A 73 -1.77 15.59 7.92
N ASN A 74 -1.79 15.99 6.65
CA ASN A 74 -2.73 16.99 6.15
C ASN A 74 -4.20 16.56 6.33
N PHE A 75 -4.51 15.28 6.10
CA PHE A 75 -5.83 14.71 6.39
C PHE A 75 -6.18 14.81 7.88
N THR A 76 -5.26 14.50 8.79
CA THR A 76 -5.54 14.59 10.24
C THR A 76 -5.71 16.02 10.75
N GLN A 77 -5.10 17.01 10.09
CA GLN A 77 -5.24 18.42 10.45
C GLN A 77 -6.58 19.03 9.99
N ALA A 78 -7.14 18.53 8.90
CA ALA A 78 -8.44 18.95 8.39
C ALA A 78 -9.23 17.72 7.90
N PRO A 79 -9.71 16.86 8.81
CA PRO A 79 -10.32 15.59 8.45
C PRO A 79 -11.69 15.80 7.80
N VAL A 80 -11.99 14.97 6.81
CA VAL A 80 -13.33 14.86 6.24
C VAL A 80 -14.16 13.92 7.11
N PHE A 81 -15.43 14.28 7.36
CA PHE A 81 -16.35 13.46 8.14
C PHE A 81 -17.51 12.94 7.26
N PRO A 82 -17.82 11.63 7.29
CA PRO A 82 -17.10 10.58 8.01
C PRO A 82 -15.71 10.30 7.40
N PRO A 83 -14.73 9.84 8.19
CA PRO A 83 -13.44 9.44 7.65
C PRO A 83 -13.62 8.25 6.70
N PRO A 84 -12.92 8.22 5.54
CA PRO A 84 -13.00 7.08 4.63
C PRO A 84 -12.57 5.78 5.33
N ALA A 85 -13.46 4.78 5.39
CA ALA A 85 -13.20 3.51 6.07
C ALA A 85 -12.01 2.76 5.48
N ILE A 86 -11.80 2.91 4.17
CA ILE A 86 -10.72 2.26 3.41
C ILE A 86 -9.32 2.59 3.96
N ILE A 87 -9.15 3.75 4.61
CA ILE A 87 -7.88 4.16 5.21
C ILE A 87 -7.44 3.14 6.27
N MET A 88 -8.36 2.72 7.14
CA MET A 88 -8.06 1.75 8.20
C MET A 88 -7.80 0.35 7.61
N GLU A 89 -8.54 -0.03 6.57
CA GLU A 89 -8.34 -1.32 5.89
C GLU A 89 -6.97 -1.41 5.21
N CYS A 90 -6.50 -0.31 4.61
CA CYS A 90 -5.16 -0.23 4.01
C CYS A 90 -4.06 -0.37 5.07
N LEU A 91 -4.22 0.26 6.23
CA LEU A 91 -3.27 0.12 7.33
C LEU A 91 -3.22 -1.32 7.88
N ALA A 92 -4.38 -1.96 8.04
CA ALA A 92 -4.46 -3.36 8.45
C ALA A 92 -3.75 -4.28 7.45
N PHE A 93 -4.01 -4.11 6.14
CA PHE A 93 -3.31 -4.85 5.09
C PHE A 93 -1.79 -4.67 5.16
N MET A 94 -1.30 -3.43 5.32
CA MET A 94 0.14 -3.17 5.40
C MET A 94 0.78 -3.86 6.62
N GLN A 95 0.09 -3.91 7.75
CA GLN A 95 0.56 -4.61 8.95
C GLN A 95 0.58 -6.12 8.74
N GLU A 96 -0.49 -6.71 8.23
CA GLU A 96 -0.56 -8.15 7.93
C GLU A 96 0.51 -8.57 6.92
N ARG A 97 0.73 -7.74 5.89
CA ARG A 97 1.83 -7.92 4.94
C ARG A 97 3.17 -7.87 5.65
N GLN A 98 3.44 -6.89 6.49
CA GLN A 98 4.70 -6.81 7.24
C GLN A 98 4.95 -8.08 8.06
N VAL A 99 3.93 -8.59 8.75
CA VAL A 99 4.02 -9.85 9.51
C VAL A 99 4.35 -11.02 8.57
N ALA A 100 3.64 -11.17 7.46
CA ALA A 100 3.89 -12.23 6.48
C ALA A 100 5.33 -12.20 5.93
N PHE A 101 5.86 -11.00 5.66
CA PHE A 101 7.23 -10.81 5.21
C PHE A 101 8.26 -11.22 6.27
N ILE A 102 8.07 -10.79 7.52
CA ILE A 102 8.96 -11.17 8.64
C ILE A 102 8.97 -12.69 8.83
N SER A 103 7.79 -13.32 8.85
CA SER A 103 7.66 -14.77 9.01
C SER A 103 8.27 -15.56 7.85
N ALA A 104 8.23 -15.04 6.62
CA ALA A 104 8.88 -15.67 5.46
C ALA A 104 10.42 -15.54 5.49
N THR A 105 10.96 -14.51 6.14
CA THR A 105 12.41 -14.25 6.20
C THR A 105 13.12 -15.01 7.33
N GLN A 106 12.37 -15.51 8.33
CA GLN A 106 12.91 -16.28 9.46
C GLN A 106 12.92 -17.80 9.24
N ARG A 107 12.61 -18.28 8.03
CA ARG A 107 12.59 -19.71 7.68
C ARG A 107 13.86 -20.18 6.98
#